data_AF-A0A8T6NX92-F1
#
_entry.id   AF-A0A8T6NX92-F1
#
_cell.length_a   1.000
_cell.length_b   1.000
_cell.length_c   1.000
_cell.angle_alpha   90.00
_cell.angle_beta   90.00
_cell.angle_gamma   90.00
#
_symmetry.space_group_name_H-M   'P 1'
#
loop_
_entity.id
_entity.type
_entity.pdbx_description
1 polymer ?
#
loop_
_entity_poly.entity_id
_entity_poly.type
_entity_poly.pdbx_seq_one_letter_code
_entity_poly.pdbx_strand_id
1 'polypeptide(L)'
;PPLRAFGGHLLPVGLLPVLDIIALQTAFLIGGAVVTETLFARQGVGRVLLDAVLNKDLPVIQAAVIVTAGAVVGLNALADVLRTLLDPRVRQS
;
A
#
# COMPACT_ATOMS: atom_id res chain seq x y z
N PRO A 1 9.39 -27.22 -25.48
CA PRO A 1 10.04 -26.22 -24.59
C PRO A 1 8.99 -25.33 -23.88
N PRO A 2 8.31 -25.86 -22.85
CA PRO A 2 7.25 -25.13 -22.12
C PRO A 2 7.79 -24.01 -21.22
N LEU A 3 9.05 -24.09 -20.79
CA LEU A 3 9.66 -23.14 -19.83
C LEU A 3 9.82 -21.71 -20.38
N ARG A 4 9.94 -21.53 -21.71
CA ARG A 4 10.07 -20.19 -22.32
C ARG A 4 8.72 -19.45 -22.41
N ALA A 5 7.60 -20.18 -22.44
CA ALA A 5 6.26 -19.59 -22.41
C ALA A 5 5.88 -19.08 -21.01
N PHE A 6 6.36 -19.75 -19.95
CA PHE A 6 6.19 -19.27 -18.57
C PHE A 6 6.88 -17.92 -18.34
N GLY A 7 8.17 -17.82 -18.68
CA GLY A 7 8.99 -16.62 -18.48
C GLY A 7 8.53 -15.38 -19.25
N GLY A 8 8.09 -15.56 -20.50
CA GLY A 8 7.81 -14.45 -21.42
C GLY A 8 6.34 -14.07 -21.62
N HIS A 9 5.38 -14.86 -21.13
CA HIS A 9 3.95 -14.62 -21.40
C HIS A 9 3.03 -14.81 -20.19
N LEU A 10 3.28 -15.82 -19.35
CA LEU A 10 2.42 -16.10 -18.19
C LEU A 10 2.78 -15.25 -16.96
N LEU A 11 4.06 -14.93 -16.78
CA LEU A 11 4.55 -14.10 -15.66
C LEU A 11 3.90 -12.70 -15.61
N PRO A 12 3.84 -11.91 -16.70
CA PRO A 12 3.22 -10.59 -16.66
C PRO A 12 1.73 -10.64 -16.30
N VAL A 13 0.98 -11.58 -16.89
CA VAL A 13 -0.47 -11.74 -16.68
C VAL A 13 -0.81 -12.15 -15.24
N GLY A 14 0.02 -12.99 -14.61
CA GLY A 14 -0.14 -13.37 -13.20
C GLY A 14 0.31 -12.30 -12.21
N LEU A 15 1.22 -11.40 -12.61
CA LEU A 15 1.78 -10.35 -11.74
C LEU A 15 0.79 -9.19 -11.49
N LEU A 16 -0.13 -8.90 -12.41
CA LEU A 16 -1.12 -7.83 -12.23
C LEU A 16 -1.95 -8.00 -10.94
N PRO A 17 -2.67 -9.13 -10.72
CA PRO A 17 -3.43 -9.33 -9.49
C PRO A 17 -2.54 -9.43 -8.24
N VAL A 18 -1.29 -9.86 -8.36
CA VAL A 18 -0.34 -9.90 -7.24
C VAL A 18 0.02 -8.48 -6.78
N LEU A 19 0.19 -7.53 -7.71
CA LEU A 19 0.44 -6.13 -7.39
C LEU A 19 -0.74 -5.49 -6.63
N ASP A 20 -1.98 -5.79 -7.03
CA ASP A 20 -3.20 -5.43 -6.27
C ASP A 20 -3.18 -5.95 -4.84
N ILE A 21 -2.89 -7.23 -4.67
CA ILE A 21 -2.87 -7.86 -3.36
C ILE A 21 -1.79 -7.24 -2.47
N ILE A 22 -0.60 -6.95 -3.03
CA ILE A 22 0.51 -6.31 -2.30
C ILE A 22 0.14 -4.88 -1.88
N ALA A 23 -0.50 -4.10 -2.74
CA ALA A 23 -0.94 -2.74 -2.42
C ALA A 23 -1.95 -2.74 -1.26
N LEU A 24 -2.95 -3.62 -1.32
CA LEU A 24 -3.93 -3.79 -0.25
C LEU A 24 -3.31 -4.29 1.06
N GLN A 25 -2.41 -5.28 0.99
CA GLN A 25 -1.67 -5.79 2.15
C GLN A 25 -0.85 -4.67 2.82
N THR A 26 -0.19 -3.84 2.03
CA THR A 26 0.62 -2.72 2.55
C THR A 26 -0.25 -1.72 3.31
N ALA A 27 -1.44 -1.39 2.81
CA ALA A 27 -2.39 -0.56 3.54
C ALA A 27 -2.85 -1.22 4.86
N PHE A 28 -3.05 -2.54 4.86
CA PHE A 28 -3.39 -3.28 6.06
C PHE A 28 -2.25 -3.30 7.10
N LEU A 29 -1.00 -3.39 6.64
CA LEU A 29 0.19 -3.32 7.50
C LEU A 29 0.32 -1.98 8.20
N ILE A 30 -0.13 -0.87 7.61
CA ILE A 30 -0.17 0.44 8.28
C ILE A 30 -1.09 0.39 9.51
N GLY A 31 -2.25 -0.28 9.41
CA GLY A 31 -3.13 -0.52 10.56
C GLY A 31 -2.50 -1.41 11.63
N GLY A 32 -1.82 -2.49 11.20
CA GLY A 32 -1.07 -3.36 12.10
C GLY A 32 0.11 -2.66 12.79
N ALA A 33 0.74 -1.70 12.10
CA ALA A 33 1.85 -0.92 12.63
C ALA A 33 1.45 -0.16 13.90
N VAL A 34 0.23 0.38 13.98
CA VAL A 34 -0.32 1.05 15.18
C VAL A 34 -0.23 0.16 16.41
N VAL A 35 -0.62 -1.11 16.27
CA VAL A 35 -0.60 -2.10 17.36
C VAL A 35 0.84 -2.37 17.78
N THR A 36 1.74 -2.58 16.81
CA THR A 36 3.16 -2.84 17.09
C THR A 36 3.87 -1.63 17.71
N GLU A 37 3.54 -0.41 17.30
CA GLU A 37 4.08 0.83 17.86
C GLU A 37 3.66 1.01 19.32
N THR A 38 2.40 0.71 19.62
CA THR A 38 1.84 0.82 20.97
C THR A 38 2.42 -0.23 21.91
N LEU A 39 2.49 -1.50 21.48
CA LEU A 39 2.99 -2.60 22.31
C LEU A 39 4.49 -2.51 22.59
N PHE A 40 5.30 -2.11 21.60
CA PHE A 40 6.75 -2.00 21.76
C PHE A 40 7.21 -0.59 22.15
N ALA A 41 6.27 0.31 22.51
CA ALA A 41 6.52 1.72 22.82
C ALA A 41 7.40 2.45 21.77
N ARG A 42 7.37 1.99 20.51
CA ARG A 42 8.09 2.63 19.40
C ARG A 42 7.38 3.92 19.03
N GLN A 43 8.15 4.99 18.82
CA GLN A 43 7.60 6.27 18.39
C GLN A 43 7.29 6.21 16.90
N GLY A 44 5.99 6.30 16.57
CA GLY A 44 5.51 6.26 15.20
C GLY A 44 4.17 6.98 15.05
N VAL A 45 3.71 7.08 13.81
CA VAL A 45 2.52 7.88 13.44
C VAL A 45 1.25 7.27 14.02
N GLY A 46 1.18 5.94 14.09
CA GLY A 46 0.02 5.22 14.62
C GLY A 46 -0.22 5.48 16.10
N ARG A 47 0.84 5.44 16.91
CA ARG A 47 0.77 5.75 18.34
C ARG A 47 0.35 7.19 18.60
N VAL A 48 0.90 8.16 17.85
CA VAL A 48 0.50 9.58 17.96
C VAL A 48 -0.97 9.77 17.62
N LEU A 49 -1.47 9.06 16.60
CA LEU A 49 -2.88 9.08 16.22
C LEU A 49 -3.77 8.50 17.33
N LEU A 50 -3.36 7.38 17.94
CA LEU A 50 -4.06 6.77 19.07
C LEU A 50 -4.11 7.71 20.28
N ASP A 51 -2.99 8.33 20.64
CA ASP A 51 -2.92 9.28 21.75
C ASP A 51 -3.80 10.51 21.48
N ALA A 52 -3.83 11.01 20.24
CA ALA A 52 -4.71 12.11 19.83
C ALA A 52 -6.20 11.73 19.90
N VAL A 53 -6.57 10.50 19.52
CA VAL A 53 -7.94 9.98 19.66
C VAL A 53 -8.36 9.92 21.12
N LEU A 54 -7.48 9.44 22.01
CA LEU A 54 -7.75 9.36 23.44
C LEU A 54 -7.89 10.74 24.09
N ASN A 55 -7.07 11.70 23.67
CA ASN A 55 -7.12 13.08 24.16
C ASN A 55 -8.14 13.96 23.43
N LYS A 56 -8.89 13.41 22.45
CA LYS A 56 -9.85 14.13 21.59
C LYS A 56 -9.23 15.32 20.85
N ASP A 57 -7.97 15.22 20.49
CA ASP A 57 -7.22 16.26 19.79
C ASP A 57 -7.51 16.21 18.29
N LEU A 58 -8.67 16.75 17.90
CA LEU A 58 -9.17 16.71 16.53
C LEU A 58 -8.18 17.23 15.47
N PRO A 59 -7.41 18.31 15.69
CA PRO A 59 -6.45 18.79 14.70
C PRO A 59 -5.37 17.75 14.37
N VAL A 60 -4.88 17.05 15.38
CA VAL A 60 -3.82 16.03 15.22
C VAL A 60 -4.38 14.79 14.52
N ILE A 61 -5.61 14.38 14.86
CA ILE A 61 -6.31 13.28 14.18
C ILE A 61 -6.47 13.61 12.70
N GLN A 62 -6.96 14.81 12.36
CA GLN A 62 -7.14 15.21 10.97
C GLN A 62 -5.82 15.25 10.20
N ALA A 63 -4.77 15.82 10.79
CA ALA A 63 -3.45 15.86 10.16
C ALA A 63 -2.93 14.45 9.87
N ALA A 64 -3.04 13.54 10.85
CA ALA A 64 -2.59 12.16 10.69
C ALA A 64 -3.43 11.38 9.68
N VAL A 65 -4.75 11.61 9.62
CA VAL A 65 -5.64 11.04 8.60
C VAL A 65 -5.26 11.52 7.20
N ILE A 66 -5.00 12.81 7.01
CA ILE A 66 -4.60 13.35 5.69
C ILE A 66 -3.26 12.75 5.24
N VAL A 67 -2.27 12.67 6.15
CA VAL A 67 -0.96 12.10 5.83
C VAL A 67 -1.07 10.61 5.46
N THR A 68 -1.80 9.82 6.25
CA THR A 68 -1.97 8.39 6.00
C THR A 68 -2.82 8.12 4.75
N ALA A 69 -3.90 8.87 4.54
CA ALA A 69 -4.71 8.78 3.33
C ALA A 69 -3.89 9.15 2.09
N GLY A 70 -3.09 10.22 2.14
CA GLY A 70 -2.19 10.61 1.07
C GLY A 70 -1.17 9.53 0.73
N ALA A 71 -0.60 8.87 1.74
CA ALA A 71 0.32 7.74 1.54
C ALA A 71 -0.37 6.55 0.86
N VAL A 72 -1.59 6.19 1.30
CA VAL A 72 -2.36 5.09 0.70
C VAL A 72 -2.75 5.41 -0.75
N VAL A 73 -3.21 6.63 -1.03
CA VAL A 73 -3.50 7.08 -2.40
C VAL A 73 -2.24 7.05 -3.25
N GLY A 74 -1.10 7.50 -2.72
CA GLY A 74 0.18 7.43 -3.41
C GLY A 74 0.62 6.01 -3.73
N LEU A 75 0.44 5.06 -2.80
CA LEU A 75 0.74 3.64 -3.03
C LEU A 75 -0.18 3.02 -4.09
N ASN A 76 -1.47 3.34 -4.07
CA ASN A 76 -2.41 2.87 -5.08
C ASN A 76 -2.09 3.46 -6.46
N ALA A 77 -1.77 4.75 -6.54
CA ALA A 77 -1.35 5.40 -7.78
C ALA A 77 -0.05 4.79 -8.32
N LEU A 78 0.92 4.48 -7.44
CA LEU A 78 2.12 3.73 -7.82
C LEU A 78 1.76 2.35 -8.36
N ALA A 79 0.86 1.61 -7.70
CA ALA A 79 0.42 0.30 -8.17
C ALA A 79 -0.23 0.38 -9.56
N ASP A 80 -1.05 1.41 -9.82
CA ASP A 80 -1.66 1.65 -11.13
C ASP A 80 -0.62 1.97 -12.21
N VAL A 81 0.40 2.78 -11.88
CA VAL A 81 1.54 3.05 -12.79
C VAL A 81 2.32 1.76 -13.07
N LEU A 82 2.63 0.96 -12.04
CA LEU A 82 3.31 -0.32 -12.22
C LEU A 82 2.48 -1.26 -13.10
N ARG A 83 1.16 -1.36 -12.88
CA ARG A 83 0.27 -2.16 -13.73
C ARG A 83 0.32 -1.68 -15.18
N THR A 84 0.24 -0.37 -15.41
CA THR A 84 0.28 0.21 -16.76
C THR A 84 1.61 -0.08 -17.47
N LEU A 85 2.72 -0.10 -16.74
CA LEU A 85 4.04 -0.45 -17.28
C LEU A 85 4.21 -1.95 -17.53
N LEU A 86 3.62 -2.79 -16.67
CA LEU A 86 3.69 -4.25 -16.80
C LEU A 86 2.67 -4.80 -17.81
N ASP A 87 1.64 -4.06 -18.19
CA ASP A 87 0.64 -4.49 -19.16
C ASP A 87 1.16 -4.30 -20.60
N PRO A 88 1.54 -5.38 -21.31
CA PRO A 88 2.06 -5.30 -22.68
C PRO A 88 1.00 -4.88 -23.71
N ARG A 89 -0.29 -4.81 -23.35
CA ARG A 89 -1.38 -4.43 -24.27
C ARG A 89 -1.43 -2.93 -24.60
N VAL A 90 -0.92 -2.06 -23.72
CA VAL A 90 -0.84 -0.61 -23.97
C VAL A 90 0.16 -0.29 -25.10
N ARG A 91 1.07 -1.21 -25.41
CA ARG A 91 2.15 -1.04 -26.40
C ARG A 91 1.75 -1.41 -27.84
N GLN A 92 0.49 -1.80 -28.10
CA GLN A 92 0.02 -2.22 -29.43
C GLN A 92 -0.95 -1.24 -30.10
N SER A 93 -1.15 -0.04 -29.55
CA SER A 93 -1.79 1.07 -30.27
C SER A 93 -0.76 1.95 -30.95
#